data_AF-A0A7I9VM52-F1
#
_entry.id   AF-A0A7I9VM52-F1
#
_cell.length_a   1.000
_cell.length_b   1.000
_cell.length_c   1.000
_cell.angle_alpha   90.00
_cell.angle_beta   90.00
_cell.angle_gamma   90.00
#
_symmetry.space_group_name_H-M   'P 1'
#
loop_
_entity.id
_entity.type
_entity.pdbx_description
1 polymer ?
#
loop_
_entity_poly.entity_id
_entity_poly.type
_entity_poly.pdbx_seq_one_letter_code
_entity_poly.pdbx_strand_id
1 'polypeptide(L)'
;MNPLRIAAALVLFCLSSGAALAEEPKGTAADIARLLVPQEAWTAGLSQLAKDVQGRLQSHPGSHLRLPADFQTSVRAELEKVLPYGELLGLHARALSATYSEPELKDLLAFYRSPLGQKWLQVTPELTEKVAGETQQKMEQQMPGVMERLGKLAKAHPPESSGT
;
A
#
# COMPACT_ATOMS: atom_id res chain seq x y z
N MET A 1 62.68 -6.19 -31.83
CA MET A 1 63.15 -7.35 -31.04
C MET A 1 62.90 -7.04 -29.56
N ASN A 2 61.84 -7.65 -29.02
CA ASN A 2 61.36 -7.88 -27.64
C ASN A 2 62.17 -7.40 -26.40
N PRO A 3 61.56 -7.38 -25.18
CA PRO A 3 60.17 -7.02 -24.83
C PRO A 3 59.99 -6.34 -23.43
N LEU A 4 58.79 -5.82 -23.19
CA LEU A 4 57.98 -5.94 -21.96
C LEU A 4 58.64 -5.70 -20.57
N ARG A 5 58.33 -4.55 -19.96
CA ARG A 5 58.14 -4.45 -18.50
C ARG A 5 56.88 -3.65 -18.19
N ILE A 6 55.93 -4.37 -17.60
CA ILE A 6 54.63 -3.92 -17.11
C ILE A 6 54.85 -3.03 -15.88
N ALA A 7 54.27 -1.84 -15.86
CA ALA A 7 54.03 -1.07 -14.65
C ALA A 7 52.59 -0.52 -14.72
N ALA A 8 51.75 -1.03 -13.82
CA ALA A 8 50.37 -0.65 -13.66
C ALA A 8 50.25 0.83 -13.27
N ALA A 9 49.44 1.59 -14.00
CA ALA A 9 49.05 2.95 -13.64
C ALA A 9 47.52 3.04 -13.62
N LEU A 10 47.01 2.96 -12.39
CA LEU A 10 45.76 3.52 -11.86
C LEU A 10 44.71 3.98 -12.88
N VAL A 11 43.71 3.11 -13.09
CA VAL A 11 42.37 3.50 -13.54
C VAL A 11 41.76 4.37 -12.45
N LEU A 12 41.73 5.68 -12.67
CA LEU A 12 40.89 6.61 -11.90
C LEU A 12 39.60 6.84 -12.71
N PHE A 13 38.64 5.91 -12.58
CA PHE A 13 37.32 6.06 -13.17
C PHE A 13 36.25 5.84 -12.09
N CYS A 14 35.37 6.83 -11.99
CA CYS A 14 34.06 6.84 -11.31
C CYS A 14 34.02 6.72 -9.79
N LEU A 15 33.86 7.87 -9.11
CA LEU A 15 32.89 8.03 -8.02
C LEU A 15 32.31 9.46 -8.03
N SER A 16 31.52 9.76 -9.06
CA SER A 16 30.44 10.75 -8.93
C SER A 16 29.13 10.00 -8.82
N SER A 17 28.97 9.25 -7.73
CA SER A 17 27.63 8.84 -7.28
C SER A 17 26.94 10.06 -6.70
N GLY A 18 26.63 11.03 -7.57
CA GLY A 18 25.47 11.87 -7.31
C GLY A 18 24.31 10.90 -7.27
N ALA A 19 23.71 10.72 -6.09
CA ALA A 19 22.37 10.20 -6.03
C ALA A 19 21.55 11.08 -6.96
N ALA A 20 21.29 10.59 -8.17
CA ALA A 20 20.28 11.18 -9.02
C ALA A 20 19.03 11.13 -8.15
N LEU A 21 18.61 12.30 -7.65
CA LEU A 21 17.27 12.44 -7.09
C LEU A 21 16.37 11.82 -8.15
N ALA A 22 15.78 10.67 -7.83
CA ALA A 22 15.00 9.90 -8.78
C ALA A 22 14.02 10.87 -9.42
N GLU A 23 14.16 11.07 -10.73
CA GLU A 23 13.36 12.05 -11.45
C GLU A 23 11.88 11.71 -11.17
N GLU A 24 11.08 12.69 -10.77
CA GLU A 24 9.68 12.41 -10.45
C GLU A 24 9.02 11.69 -11.62
N PRO A 25 8.21 10.65 -11.37
CA PRO A 25 7.49 9.96 -12.43
C PRO A 25 6.63 10.93 -13.24
N LYS A 26 6.80 10.89 -14.56
CA LYS A 26 6.10 11.72 -15.55
C LYS A 26 5.26 10.85 -16.50
N GLY A 27 4.28 11.45 -17.14
CA GLY A 27 3.41 10.82 -18.14
C GLY A 27 2.03 10.42 -17.60
N THR A 28 1.18 9.94 -18.50
CA THR A 28 -0.25 9.66 -18.25
C THR A 28 -0.46 8.69 -17.08
N ALA A 29 0.34 7.62 -16.99
CA ALA A 29 0.29 6.67 -15.88
C ALA A 29 0.67 7.30 -14.53
N ALA A 30 1.66 8.19 -14.49
CA ALA A 30 2.04 8.90 -13.28
C ALA A 30 0.97 9.93 -12.85
N ASP A 31 0.30 10.57 -13.80
CA ASP A 31 -0.84 11.44 -13.53
C ASP A 31 -2.02 10.67 -12.92
N ILE A 32 -2.33 9.48 -13.44
CA ILE A 32 -3.34 8.60 -12.84
C ILE A 32 -2.90 8.16 -11.44
N ALA A 33 -1.64 7.74 -11.27
CA ALA A 33 -1.11 7.34 -9.96
C ALA A 33 -1.30 8.44 -8.89
N ARG A 34 -1.06 9.71 -9.24
CA ARG A 34 -1.31 10.86 -8.35
C ARG A 34 -2.79 11.05 -7.99
N LEU A 35 -3.70 10.74 -8.91
CA LEU A 35 -5.14 10.80 -8.64
C LEU A 35 -5.61 9.66 -7.73
N LEU A 36 -5.02 8.47 -7.87
CA LEU A 36 -5.35 7.30 -7.05
C LEU A 36 -4.73 7.37 -5.65
N VAL A 37 -3.52 7.94 -5.55
CA VAL A 37 -2.81 8.09 -4.28
C VAL A 37 -2.36 9.55 -4.13
N PRO A 38 -3.26 10.44 -3.69
CA PRO A 38 -2.91 11.83 -3.41
C PRO A 38 -1.80 11.92 -2.35
N GLN A 39 -0.93 12.92 -2.46
CA GLN A 39 0.18 13.12 -1.53
C GLN A 39 -0.30 13.32 -0.09
N GLU A 40 -1.42 14.00 0.10
CA GLU A 40 -2.05 14.23 1.39
C GLU A 40 -2.52 12.91 2.01
N ALA A 41 -3.10 12.01 1.20
CA ALA A 41 -3.55 10.70 1.65
C ALA A 41 -2.36 9.80 2.04
N TRP A 42 -1.28 9.82 1.25
CA TRP A 42 -0.03 9.13 1.59
C TRP A 42 0.56 9.64 2.92
N THR A 43 0.66 10.96 3.06
CA THR A 43 1.18 11.62 4.27
C THR A 43 0.33 11.31 5.50
N ALA A 44 -1.00 11.30 5.34
CA ALA A 44 -1.93 10.92 6.40
C ALA A 44 -1.76 9.45 6.79
N GLY A 45 -1.59 8.56 5.81
CA GLY A 45 -1.30 7.14 6.02
C GLY A 45 -0.01 6.91 6.81
N LEU A 46 1.09 7.58 6.43
CA LEU A 46 2.34 7.51 7.18
C LEU A 46 2.19 8.06 8.61
N SER A 47 1.41 9.12 8.77
CA SER A 47 1.13 9.69 10.10
C SER A 47 0.32 8.74 10.97
N GLN A 48 -0.61 7.98 10.39
CA GLN A 48 -1.34 6.94 11.11
C GLN A 48 -0.44 5.77 11.48
N LEU A 49 0.40 5.30 10.55
CA LEU A 49 1.38 4.25 10.84
C LEU A 49 2.34 4.65 11.95
N ALA A 50 2.81 5.90 11.97
CA ALA A 50 3.64 6.42 13.05
C ALA A 50 2.93 6.40 14.42
N LYS A 51 1.64 6.76 14.46
CA LYS A 51 0.81 6.66 15.68
C LYS A 51 0.68 5.21 16.15
N ASP A 52 0.45 4.28 15.23
CA ASP A 52 0.31 2.86 15.54
C ASP A 52 1.61 2.27 16.10
N VAL A 53 2.77 2.64 15.53
CA VAL A 53 4.09 2.26 16.04
C VAL A 53 4.29 2.76 17.46
N GLN A 54 3.99 4.04 17.72
CA GLN A 54 4.03 4.59 19.08
C GLN A 54 3.10 3.80 20.03
N GLY A 55 1.85 3.57 19.62
CA GLY A 55 0.86 2.85 20.42
C GLY A 55 1.32 1.44 20.80
N ARG A 56 1.97 0.72 19.87
CA ARG A 56 2.53 -0.62 20.14
C ARG A 56 3.72 -0.58 21.12
N LEU A 57 4.61 0.41 20.99
CA LEU A 57 5.74 0.56 21.90
C LEU A 57 5.31 0.89 23.33
N GLN A 58 4.27 1.71 23.47
CA GLN A 58 3.74 2.11 24.78
C GLN A 58 2.87 1.03 25.43
N SER A 59 2.17 0.22 24.63
CA SER A 59 1.30 -0.86 25.13
C SER A 59 2.02 -2.18 25.39
N HIS A 60 3.31 -2.30 25.04
CA HIS A 60 4.09 -3.50 25.30
C HIS A 60 4.23 -3.76 26.81
N PRO A 61 3.92 -4.97 27.32
CA PRO A 61 4.08 -5.30 28.73
C PRO A 61 5.51 -5.04 29.23
N GLY A 62 5.65 -4.30 30.34
CA GLY A 62 6.96 -3.91 30.87
C GLY A 62 7.63 -2.73 30.14
N SER A 63 6.93 -2.07 29.22
CA SER A 63 7.43 -0.85 28.59
C SER A 63 7.45 0.31 29.60
N HIS A 64 8.66 0.83 29.85
CA HIS A 64 8.89 2.07 30.58
C HIS A 64 9.43 3.18 29.66
N LEU A 65 9.26 3.00 28.34
CA LEU A 65 9.79 3.92 27.35
C LEU A 65 9.12 5.29 27.46
N ARG A 66 9.93 6.32 27.70
CA ARG A 66 9.51 7.71 27.53
C ARG A 66 9.88 8.15 26.13
N LEU A 67 8.88 8.23 25.27
CA LEU A 67 9.07 8.67 23.89
C LEU A 67 9.26 10.19 23.85
N PRO A 68 10.19 10.69 23.02
CA PRO A 68 10.32 12.12 22.75
C PRO A 68 9.04 12.74 22.19
N ALA A 69 8.86 14.05 22.38
CA ALA A 69 7.68 14.77 21.88
C ALA A 69 7.56 14.74 20.34
N ASP A 70 8.69 14.65 19.64
CA ASP A 70 8.79 14.60 18.18
C ASP A 70 8.81 13.15 17.63
N PHE A 71 8.64 12.13 18.47
CA PHE A 71 8.81 10.72 18.09
C PHE A 71 7.99 10.32 16.85
N GLN A 72 6.70 10.70 16.78
CA GLN A 72 5.87 10.39 15.59
C GLN A 72 6.39 11.05 14.32
N THR A 73 6.91 12.27 14.43
CA THR A 73 7.49 12.99 13.29
C THR A 73 8.76 12.30 12.81
N SER A 74 9.60 11.84 13.74
CA SER A 74 10.81 11.07 13.43
C SER A 74 10.47 9.73 12.78
N VAL A 75 9.48 8.99 13.30
CA VAL A 75 9.01 7.74 12.69
C VAL A 75 8.50 7.99 11.27
N ARG A 76 7.67 9.01 11.05
CA ARG A 76 7.20 9.37 9.71
C ARG A 76 8.34 9.70 8.77
N ALA A 77 9.35 10.45 9.23
CA ALA A 77 10.51 10.78 8.42
C ALA A 77 11.33 9.53 8.02
N GLU A 78 11.48 8.56 8.92
CA GLU A 78 12.11 7.28 8.59
C GLU A 78 11.26 6.45 7.61
N LEU A 79 9.94 6.44 7.76
CA LEU A 79 9.04 5.74 6.83
C LEU A 79 9.07 6.35 5.42
N GLU A 80 9.10 7.68 5.31
CA GLU A 80 9.20 8.38 4.01
C GLU A 80 10.56 8.11 3.33
N LYS A 81 11.65 7.89 4.08
CA LYS A 81 12.93 7.47 3.51
C LYS A 81 12.88 6.05 2.93
N VAL A 82 12.09 5.17 3.55
CA VAL A 82 11.93 3.77 3.10
C VAL A 82 11.16 3.72 1.78
N LEU A 83 10.10 4.52 1.66
CA LEU A 83 9.32 4.61 0.43
C LEU A 83 8.92 6.07 0.17
N PRO A 84 9.77 6.84 -0.53
CA PRO A 84 9.44 8.21 -0.90
C PRO A 84 8.20 8.25 -1.80
N TYR A 85 7.39 9.31 -1.70
CA TYR A 85 6.18 9.44 -2.51
C TYR A 85 6.44 9.30 -4.02
N GLY A 86 7.55 9.85 -4.53
CA GLY A 86 7.94 9.70 -5.93
C GLY A 86 8.21 8.24 -6.34
N GLU A 87 8.77 7.43 -5.44
CA GLU A 87 8.99 6.01 -5.69
C GLU A 87 7.67 5.23 -5.68
N LEU A 88 6.76 5.55 -4.76
CA LEU A 88 5.40 5.01 -4.73
C LEU A 88 4.63 5.30 -6.02
N LEU A 89 4.70 6.54 -6.52
CA LEU A 89 4.14 6.91 -7.81
C LEU A 89 4.78 6.13 -8.96
N GLY A 90 6.10 5.91 -8.90
CA GLY A 90 6.83 5.15 -9.90
C GLY A 90 6.38 3.68 -9.94
N LEU A 91 6.13 3.07 -8.79
CA LEU A 91 5.58 1.72 -8.69
C LEU A 91 4.20 1.61 -9.34
N HIS A 92 3.30 2.55 -9.02
CA HIS A 92 1.97 2.61 -9.62
C HIS A 92 2.02 2.84 -11.13
N ALA A 93 2.80 3.83 -11.58
CA ALA A 93 2.92 4.17 -12.98
C ALA A 93 3.44 2.97 -13.81
N ARG A 94 4.46 2.25 -13.30
CA ARG A 94 4.97 1.04 -13.95
C ARG A 94 3.90 -0.05 -14.05
N ALA A 95 3.15 -0.30 -12.97
CA ALA A 95 2.08 -1.29 -12.98
C ALA A 95 0.95 -0.93 -13.97
N LEU A 96 0.55 0.35 -14.00
CA LEU A 96 -0.44 0.87 -14.94
C LEU A 96 0.03 0.74 -16.39
N SER A 97 1.25 1.16 -16.71
CA SER A 97 1.80 1.06 -18.08
C SER A 97 2.07 -0.38 -18.53
N ALA A 98 2.25 -1.32 -17.60
CA ALA A 98 2.34 -2.74 -17.92
C ALA A 98 0.96 -3.39 -18.19
N THR A 99 -0.12 -2.77 -17.72
CA THR A 99 -1.49 -3.32 -17.78
C THR A 99 -2.33 -2.69 -18.89
N TYR A 100 -2.15 -1.39 -19.11
CA TYR A 100 -2.95 -0.60 -20.05
C TYR A 100 -2.06 0.00 -21.13
N SER A 101 -2.60 0.10 -22.34
CA SER A 101 -1.99 0.86 -23.43
C SER A 101 -2.07 2.37 -23.17
N GLU A 102 -1.22 3.15 -23.85
CA GLU A 102 -1.23 4.62 -23.72
C GLU A 102 -2.58 5.27 -24.09
N PRO A 103 -3.32 4.83 -25.14
CA PRO A 103 -4.67 5.34 -25.40
C PRO A 103 -5.65 5.05 -24.25
N GLU A 104 -5.64 3.85 -23.69
CA GLU A 104 -6.51 3.48 -22.56
C GLU A 104 -6.18 4.28 -21.30
N LEU A 105 -4.89 4.51 -21.03
CA LEU A 105 -4.46 5.38 -19.94
C LEU A 105 -4.97 6.81 -20.15
N LYS A 106 -4.93 7.34 -21.38
CA LYS A 106 -5.45 8.68 -21.66
C LYS A 106 -6.95 8.77 -21.43
N ASP A 107 -7.70 7.76 -21.86
CA ASP A 107 -9.15 7.69 -21.61
C ASP A 107 -9.47 7.58 -20.12
N LEU A 108 -8.72 6.75 -19.39
CA LEU A 108 -8.86 6.60 -17.95
C LEU A 108 -8.53 7.90 -17.19
N LEU A 109 -7.47 8.59 -17.60
CA LEU A 109 -7.09 9.89 -17.04
C LEU A 109 -8.17 10.94 -17.33
N ALA A 110 -8.73 10.96 -18.54
CA ALA A 110 -9.82 11.85 -18.91
C ALA A 110 -11.07 11.60 -18.06
N PHE A 111 -11.42 10.32 -17.84
CA PHE A 111 -12.51 9.95 -16.96
C PHE A 111 -12.26 10.45 -15.53
N TYR A 112 -11.11 10.12 -14.92
CA TYR A 112 -10.83 10.53 -13.54
C TYR A 112 -10.75 12.04 -13.38
N ARG A 113 -10.35 12.80 -14.41
CA ARG A 113 -10.37 14.28 -14.39
C ARG A 113 -11.76 14.88 -14.59
N SER A 114 -12.74 14.13 -15.08
CA SER A 114 -14.11 14.61 -15.25
C SER A 114 -14.79 14.86 -13.89
N PRO A 115 -15.83 15.72 -13.82
CA PRO A 115 -16.60 15.91 -12.58
C PRO A 115 -17.17 14.61 -12.01
N LEU A 116 -17.59 13.69 -12.88
CA LEU A 116 -18.10 12.38 -12.47
C LEU A 116 -16.98 11.50 -11.91
N GLY A 117 -15.82 11.44 -12.57
CA GLY A 117 -14.68 10.63 -12.10
C GLY A 117 -14.11 11.14 -10.79
N GLN A 118 -14.06 12.45 -10.58
CA GLN A 118 -13.68 13.04 -9.30
C GLN A 118 -14.69 12.68 -8.19
N LYS A 119 -16.00 12.78 -8.48
CA LYS A 119 -17.03 12.33 -7.54
C LYS A 119 -16.88 10.84 -7.22
N TRP A 120 -16.62 10.01 -8.23
CA TRP A 120 -16.39 8.58 -8.05
C TRP A 120 -15.23 8.32 -7.08
N LEU A 121 -14.06 8.92 -7.30
CA LEU A 121 -12.90 8.77 -6.41
C LEU A 121 -13.22 9.16 -4.95
N GLN A 122 -14.03 10.20 -4.75
CA GLN A 122 -14.39 10.68 -3.41
C GLN A 122 -15.41 9.78 -2.70
N VAL A 123 -16.43 9.27 -3.41
CA VAL A 123 -17.57 8.58 -2.77
C VAL A 123 -17.44 7.06 -2.74
N THR A 124 -16.62 6.47 -3.63
CA THR A 124 -16.48 5.01 -3.69
C THR A 124 -16.02 4.38 -2.37
N PRO A 125 -15.03 4.92 -1.63
CA PRO A 125 -14.64 4.34 -0.34
C PRO A 125 -15.80 4.25 0.66
N GLU A 126 -16.56 5.34 0.83
CA GLU A 126 -17.72 5.39 1.72
C GLU A 126 -18.83 4.42 1.26
N LEU A 127 -19.07 4.35 -0.04
CA LEU A 127 -20.05 3.42 -0.60
C LEU A 127 -19.65 1.96 -0.35
N THR A 128 -18.37 1.62 -0.53
CA THR A 128 -17.85 0.28 -0.24
C THR A 128 -17.96 -0.05 1.24
N GLU A 129 -17.61 0.89 2.12
CA GLU A 129 -17.73 0.72 3.58
C GLU A 129 -19.19 0.46 3.98
N LYS A 130 -20.13 1.25 3.45
CA LYS A 130 -21.55 1.08 3.70
C LYS A 130 -22.05 -0.30 3.28
N VAL A 131 -21.71 -0.73 2.06
CA VAL A 131 -22.12 -2.06 1.55
C VAL A 131 -21.51 -3.18 2.38
N ALA A 132 -20.25 -3.05 2.80
CA ALA A 132 -19.61 -4.03 3.68
C ALA A 132 -20.32 -4.10 5.04
N GLY A 133 -20.68 -2.96 5.63
CA GLY A 133 -21.41 -2.89 6.89
C GLY A 133 -22.80 -3.54 6.82
N GLU A 134 -23.58 -3.23 5.79
CA GLU A 134 -24.88 -3.86 5.55
C GLU A 134 -24.76 -5.38 5.35
N THR A 135 -23.73 -5.82 4.64
CA THR A 135 -23.44 -7.24 4.43
C THR A 135 -23.13 -7.94 5.75
N GLN A 136 -22.25 -7.37 6.57
CA GLN A 136 -21.89 -7.90 7.87
C GLN A 136 -23.11 -8.02 8.78
N GLN A 137 -23.92 -6.94 8.86
CA GLN A 137 -25.14 -6.92 9.65
C GLN A 137 -26.13 -8.01 9.19
N LYS A 138 -26.29 -8.18 7.87
CA LYS A 138 -27.15 -9.23 7.32
C LYS A 138 -26.66 -10.62 7.73
N MET A 139 -25.35 -10.86 7.67
CA MET A 139 -24.76 -12.14 8.06
C MET A 139 -25.00 -12.44 9.53
N GLU A 140 -24.79 -11.47 10.42
CA GLU A 140 -25.05 -11.60 11.86
C GLU A 140 -26.51 -11.92 12.15
N GLN A 141 -27.45 -11.22 11.48
CA GLN A 141 -28.89 -11.48 11.62
C GLN A 141 -29.29 -12.88 11.17
N GLN A 142 -28.65 -13.41 10.13
CA GLN A 142 -29.00 -14.73 9.57
C GLN A 142 -28.24 -15.89 10.22
N MET A 143 -27.16 -15.62 10.96
CA MET A 143 -26.30 -16.64 11.54
C MET A 143 -27.04 -17.66 12.43
N PRO A 144 -28.00 -17.26 13.31
CA PRO A 144 -28.74 -18.22 14.12
C PRO A 144 -29.52 -19.23 13.28
N GLY A 145 -30.18 -18.77 12.21
CA GLY A 145 -30.92 -19.64 11.30
C GLY A 145 -30.01 -20.55 10.46
N VAL A 146 -28.82 -20.08 10.10
CA VAL A 146 -27.77 -20.94 9.49
C VAL A 146 -27.35 -22.03 10.46
N MET A 147 -27.04 -21.69 11.72
CA MET A 147 -26.63 -22.64 12.74
C MET A 147 -27.71 -23.68 13.06
N GLU A 148 -28.98 -23.27 13.07
CA GLU A 148 -30.10 -24.22 13.22
C GLU A 148 -30.12 -25.25 12.08
N ARG A 149 -29.97 -24.81 10.83
CA ARG A 149 -29.95 -25.71 9.66
C ARG A 149 -28.74 -26.64 9.69
N LEU A 150 -27.56 -26.12 10.01
CA LEU A 150 -26.34 -26.91 10.14
C LEU A 150 -26.46 -27.94 11.28
N GLY A 151 -27.06 -27.56 12.41
CA GLY A 151 -27.34 -28.47 13.51
C GLY A 151 -28.31 -29.59 13.13
N LYS A 152 -29.35 -29.30 12.35
CA LYS A 152 -30.27 -30.33 11.81
C LYS A 152 -29.54 -31.28 10.86
N LEU A 153 -28.69 -30.76 9.97
CA LEU A 153 -27.89 -31.56 9.05
C LEU A 153 -26.94 -32.50 9.79
N ALA A 154 -26.21 -32.00 10.79
CA ALA A 154 -25.29 -32.80 11.60
C ALA A 154 -26.01 -33.92 12.39
N LYS A 155 -27.24 -33.66 12.86
CA LYS A 155 -28.06 -34.68 13.53
C LYS A 155 -28.60 -35.74 12.57
N ALA A 156 -28.84 -35.39 11.31
CA ALA A 156 -29.29 -36.33 10.28
C ALA A 156 -28.16 -37.26 9.79
N HIS A 157 -26.90 -36.87 10.00
CA HIS A 157 -25.70 -37.66 9.69
C HIS A 157 -24.81 -37.76 10.94
N PRO A 158 -25.23 -38.54 11.97
CA PRO A 158 -24.39 -38.75 13.14
C PRO A 158 -23.06 -39.39 12.70
N PRO A 159 -21.94 -39.09 13.40
CA PRO A 159 -20.66 -39.69 13.08
C PRO A 159 -20.78 -41.21 13.09
N GLU A 160 -20.24 -41.88 12.07
CA GLU A 160 -20.11 -43.35 12.09
C GLU A 160 -19.45 -43.74 13.40
N SER A 161 -20.09 -44.62 14.16
CA SER A 161 -19.45 -45.19 15.34
C SER A 161 -18.19 -45.89 14.87
N SER A 162 -17.03 -45.30 15.17
CA SER A 162 -15.77 -46.02 15.12
C SER A 162 -15.88 -47.19 16.10
N GLY A 163 -16.27 -48.34 15.56
CA GLY A 163 -16.46 -49.58 16.30
C GLY A 163 -15.17 -49.97 17.00
N THR A 164 -15.29 -50.23 18.30
CA THR A 164 -14.30 -50.96 19.10
C THR A 164 -14.24 -52.41 18.68
#